data_AF-A0AAQ1PBL3-F1
#
_entry.id   AF-A0AAQ1PBL3-F1
#
_cell.length_a   1.000
_cell.length_b   1.000
_cell.length_c   1.000
_cell.angle_alpha   90.00
_cell.angle_beta   90.00
_cell.angle_gamma   90.00
#
_symmetry.space_group_name_H-M   'P 1'
#
loop_
_entity.id
_entity.type
_entity.pdbx_description
1 polymer ?
#
loop_
_entity_poly.entity_id
_entity_poly.type
_entity_poly.pdbx_seq_one_letter_code
_entity_poly.pdbx_strand_id
1 'polypeptide(L)'
;MPWYRTGTVAIAAGQTTVTGTGTNFSANARVGDALLGPDGNWYEVTNIASATVLSILPAYKGATVAGGTYAITPVQGYTKTLADKFNDIANTWGSTLAGLGAVSTENVLPVNKGGTGGTNQADARTGLGLKKAAVADIAGNVSQSGGVPTGAIIERGSNANGEYTKYADGTMECWMSIVVTDQAIDTVYAGGVYQGTRIWSFPAAFSGVPVVTPGSFRWGSAANWAALAGTPSGSTVTLRGFDMASRAVGTAVQISALAVGRWF
;
A
#
# COMPACT_ATOMS: atom_id res chain seq x y z
N MET A 1 -51.43 -6.11 -23.99
CA MET A 1 -51.81 -7.41 -23.41
C MET A 1 -53.33 -7.44 -23.27
N PRO A 2 -54.03 -8.46 -23.78
CA PRO A 2 -55.49 -8.55 -23.65
C PRO A 2 -55.87 -8.81 -22.19
N TRP A 3 -56.96 -8.19 -21.72
CA TRP A 3 -57.50 -8.47 -20.38
C TRP A 3 -57.92 -9.94 -20.27
N TYR A 4 -57.74 -10.54 -19.09
CA TYR A 4 -58.10 -11.92 -18.83
C TYR A 4 -59.62 -12.05 -18.66
N ARG A 5 -60.27 -12.87 -19.49
CA ARG A 5 -61.74 -13.05 -19.56
C ARG A 5 -62.18 -14.50 -19.74
N THR A 6 -61.30 -15.48 -19.54
CA THR A 6 -61.60 -16.89 -19.80
C THR A 6 -62.51 -17.44 -18.70
N GLY A 7 -63.58 -18.14 -19.06
CA GLY A 7 -64.53 -18.71 -18.09
C GLY A 7 -65.54 -17.69 -17.55
N THR A 8 -66.24 -18.06 -16.48
CA THR A 8 -67.28 -17.23 -15.82
C THR A 8 -67.05 -17.15 -14.32
N VAL A 9 -67.63 -16.16 -13.65
CA VAL A 9 -67.52 -16.00 -12.19
C VAL A 9 -68.86 -16.02 -11.47
N ALA A 10 -68.89 -16.67 -10.31
CA ALA A 10 -69.98 -16.62 -9.35
C ALA A 10 -69.55 -15.77 -8.15
N ILE A 11 -70.35 -14.77 -7.81
CA ILE A 11 -70.10 -13.82 -6.72
C ILE A 11 -71.42 -13.53 -6.01
N ALA A 12 -71.49 -13.82 -4.72
CA ALA A 12 -72.66 -13.50 -3.91
C ALA A 12 -72.66 -12.02 -3.50
N ALA A 13 -73.83 -11.40 -3.46
CA ALA A 13 -73.98 -10.01 -3.03
C ALA A 13 -73.39 -9.80 -1.63
N GLY A 14 -72.59 -8.74 -1.47
CA GLY A 14 -71.93 -8.41 -0.20
C GLY A 14 -70.78 -9.35 0.19
N GLN A 15 -70.36 -10.30 -0.66
CA GLN A 15 -69.22 -11.17 -0.41
C GLN A 15 -67.96 -10.69 -1.13
N THR A 16 -66.79 -11.07 -0.60
CA THR A 16 -65.48 -10.78 -1.21
C THR A 16 -64.96 -11.94 -2.05
N THR A 17 -65.53 -13.13 -1.93
CA THR A 17 -65.06 -14.32 -2.65
C THR A 17 -65.65 -14.39 -4.06
N VAL A 18 -64.78 -14.54 -5.04
CA VAL A 18 -65.11 -14.77 -6.45
C VAL A 18 -64.75 -16.21 -6.80
N THR A 19 -65.74 -17.00 -7.20
CA THR A 19 -65.56 -18.40 -7.60
C THR A 19 -65.70 -18.53 -9.10
N GLY A 20 -64.64 -18.92 -9.79
CA GLY A 20 -64.59 -19.04 -11.24
C GLY A 20 -64.85 -20.47 -11.74
N THR A 21 -65.54 -20.59 -12.87
CA THR A 21 -65.74 -21.83 -13.63
C THR A 21 -64.99 -21.70 -14.95
N GLY A 22 -64.11 -22.66 -15.26
CA GLY A 22 -63.25 -22.59 -16.47
C GLY A 22 -62.23 -21.45 -16.42
N THR A 23 -61.90 -20.97 -15.23
CA THR A 23 -60.91 -19.90 -14.98
C THR A 23 -59.57 -20.50 -14.56
N ASN A 24 -58.52 -19.69 -14.63
CA ASN A 24 -57.17 -19.96 -14.13
C ASN A 24 -56.56 -18.66 -13.60
N PHE A 25 -57.12 -18.16 -12.49
CA PHE A 25 -56.73 -16.89 -11.87
C PHE A 25 -55.27 -16.87 -11.44
N SER A 26 -54.76 -17.95 -10.85
CA SER A 26 -53.36 -18.02 -10.38
C SER A 26 -52.32 -17.89 -11.50
N ALA A 27 -52.67 -18.26 -12.73
CA ALA A 27 -51.76 -18.10 -13.88
C ALA A 27 -51.92 -16.76 -14.62
N ASN A 28 -53.04 -16.05 -14.45
CA ASN A 28 -53.42 -14.93 -15.31
C ASN A 28 -53.76 -13.63 -14.56
N ALA A 29 -53.76 -13.63 -13.23
CA ALA A 29 -54.00 -12.47 -12.39
C ALA A 29 -52.97 -12.42 -11.26
N ARG A 30 -52.82 -11.24 -10.65
CA ARG A 30 -52.01 -11.02 -9.45
C ARG A 30 -52.83 -10.26 -8.40
N VAL A 31 -52.44 -10.41 -7.14
CA VAL A 31 -52.92 -9.52 -6.08
C VAL A 31 -52.54 -8.08 -6.44
N GLY A 32 -53.50 -7.16 -6.34
CA GLY A 32 -53.40 -5.77 -6.78
C GLY A 32 -53.92 -5.49 -8.19
N ASP A 33 -54.26 -6.51 -8.98
CA ASP A 33 -54.92 -6.31 -10.27
C ASP A 33 -56.37 -5.82 -10.09
N ALA A 34 -56.90 -5.15 -11.11
CA ALA A 34 -58.28 -4.69 -11.11
C ALA A 34 -59.17 -5.72 -11.81
N LEU A 35 -60.21 -6.17 -11.12
CA LEU A 35 -61.28 -7.00 -11.64
C LEU A 35 -62.49 -6.13 -11.97
N LEU A 36 -62.95 -6.18 -13.22
CA LEU A 36 -64.25 -5.68 -13.64
C LEU A 36 -65.30 -6.78 -13.38
N GLY A 37 -66.19 -6.55 -12.42
CA GLY A 37 -67.22 -7.50 -12.05
C GLY A 37 -68.36 -7.59 -13.08
N PRO A 38 -69.21 -8.62 -13.01
CA PRO A 38 -70.40 -8.76 -13.87
C PRO A 38 -71.39 -7.60 -13.75
N ASP A 39 -71.32 -6.85 -12.65
CA ASP A 39 -72.08 -5.64 -12.37
C ASP A 39 -71.50 -4.37 -13.03
N GLY A 40 -70.37 -4.48 -13.73
CA GLY A 40 -69.69 -3.37 -14.37
C GLY A 40 -68.83 -2.50 -13.43
N ASN A 41 -68.68 -2.90 -12.16
CA ASN A 41 -67.86 -2.16 -11.20
C ASN A 41 -66.43 -2.72 -11.13
N TRP A 42 -65.48 -1.84 -10.78
CA TRP A 42 -64.09 -2.22 -10.55
C TRP A 42 -63.83 -2.59 -9.10
N TYR A 43 -63.06 -3.65 -8.92
CA TYR A 43 -62.65 -4.20 -7.64
C TYR A 43 -61.15 -4.51 -7.62
N GLU A 44 -60.49 -4.33 -6.49
CA GLU A 44 -59.11 -4.75 -6.29
C GLU A 44 -59.07 -6.25 -5.93
N VAL A 45 -58.26 -7.03 -6.63
CA VAL A 45 -57.98 -8.43 -6.27
C VAL A 45 -57.04 -8.44 -5.06
N THR A 46 -57.51 -8.89 -3.89
CA THR A 46 -56.74 -8.86 -2.64
C THR A 46 -56.07 -10.18 -2.30
N ASN A 47 -56.55 -11.29 -2.85
CA ASN A 47 -55.97 -12.62 -2.67
C ASN A 47 -56.31 -13.51 -3.87
N ILE A 48 -55.45 -14.45 -4.21
CA ILE A 48 -55.72 -15.50 -5.20
C ILE A 48 -55.47 -16.84 -4.52
N ALA A 49 -56.55 -17.49 -4.09
CA ALA A 49 -56.48 -18.73 -3.34
C ALA A 49 -56.22 -19.95 -4.23
N SER A 50 -56.68 -19.92 -5.50
CA SER A 50 -56.46 -21.00 -6.46
C SER A 50 -56.69 -20.54 -7.90
N ALA A 51 -56.59 -21.46 -8.86
CA ALA A 51 -56.99 -21.24 -10.26
C ALA A 51 -58.45 -20.78 -10.40
N THR A 52 -59.32 -21.09 -9.44
CA THR A 52 -60.76 -20.84 -9.51
C THR A 52 -61.31 -20.00 -8.36
N VAL A 53 -60.47 -19.55 -7.42
CA VAL A 53 -60.94 -18.74 -6.29
C VAL A 53 -60.01 -17.56 -6.07
N LEU A 54 -60.57 -16.35 -6.08
CA LEU A 54 -59.88 -15.12 -5.67
C LEU A 54 -60.77 -14.30 -4.72
N SER A 55 -60.19 -13.32 -4.06
CA SER A 55 -60.89 -12.37 -3.21
C SER A 55 -60.79 -10.96 -3.76
N ILE A 56 -61.84 -10.15 -3.58
CA ILE A 56 -61.94 -8.76 -4.03
C ILE A 56 -62.23 -7.79 -2.88
N LEU A 57 -61.84 -6.53 -3.06
CA LEU A 57 -62.19 -5.40 -2.20
C LEU A 57 -62.62 -4.19 -3.05
N PRO A 58 -63.66 -3.42 -2.66
CA PRO A 58 -64.65 -3.73 -1.61
C PRO A 58 -65.47 -4.99 -1.93
N ALA A 59 -66.29 -5.45 -0.98
CA ALA A 59 -67.20 -6.57 -1.23
C ALA A 59 -68.13 -6.29 -2.43
N TYR A 60 -68.55 -7.34 -3.12
CA TYR A 60 -69.32 -7.25 -4.36
C TYR A 60 -70.63 -6.49 -4.16
N LYS A 61 -70.81 -5.43 -4.95
CA LYS A 61 -71.92 -4.48 -4.84
C LYS A 61 -73.13 -4.87 -5.68
N GLY A 62 -72.94 -5.75 -6.66
CA GLY A 62 -74.00 -6.28 -7.51
C GLY A 62 -74.89 -7.31 -6.80
N ALA A 63 -76.02 -7.65 -7.43
CA ALA A 63 -76.84 -8.79 -7.05
C ALA A 63 -76.06 -10.11 -7.22
N THR A 64 -76.39 -11.15 -6.45
CA THR A 64 -75.72 -12.46 -6.55
C THR A 64 -75.78 -13.02 -7.97
N VAL A 65 -74.62 -13.39 -8.52
CA VAL A 65 -74.48 -13.98 -9.86
C VAL A 65 -73.84 -15.36 -9.74
N ALA A 66 -74.33 -16.34 -10.51
CA ALA A 66 -73.82 -17.72 -10.52
C ALA A 66 -73.02 -18.10 -11.79
N GLY A 67 -72.72 -17.12 -12.66
CA GLY A 67 -72.01 -17.34 -13.94
C GLY A 67 -71.88 -16.07 -14.79
N GLY A 68 -71.31 -15.01 -14.24
CA GLY A 68 -71.17 -13.70 -14.87
C GLY A 68 -69.91 -13.55 -15.71
N THR A 69 -69.96 -12.59 -16.64
CA THR A 69 -68.76 -12.14 -17.38
C THR A 69 -67.90 -11.27 -16.47
N TYR A 70 -66.59 -11.28 -16.71
CA TYR A 70 -65.64 -10.49 -15.96
C TYR A 70 -64.45 -10.14 -16.84
N ALA A 71 -63.62 -9.21 -16.39
CA ALA A 71 -62.30 -9.01 -16.94
C ALA A 71 -61.29 -8.65 -15.84
N ILE A 72 -60.08 -9.18 -15.93
CA ILE A 72 -58.97 -8.76 -15.05
C ILE A 72 -57.94 -8.01 -15.89
N THR A 73 -57.57 -6.82 -15.42
CA THR A 73 -56.49 -6.00 -16.00
C THR A 73 -55.40 -5.75 -14.96
N PRO A 74 -54.12 -5.85 -15.33
CA PRO A 74 -53.04 -5.47 -14.45
C PRO A 74 -53.11 -3.98 -14.09
N VAL A 75 -53.04 -3.66 -12.80
CA VAL A 75 -52.83 -2.27 -12.32
C VAL A 75 -51.34 -2.10 -12.12
N GLN A 76 -50.73 -1.18 -12.86
CA GLN A 76 -49.28 -0.99 -12.87
C GLN A 76 -48.75 -0.32 -11.59
N GLY A 77 -48.69 -1.06 -10.48
CA GLY A 77 -47.99 -0.66 -9.25
C GLY A 77 -46.48 -0.93 -9.30
N TYR A 78 -46.06 -2.02 -9.95
CA TYR A 78 -44.66 -2.45 -10.00
C TYR A 78 -43.74 -1.54 -10.81
N THR A 79 -44.24 -0.88 -11.86
CA THR A 79 -43.45 0.10 -12.64
C THR A 79 -43.21 1.39 -11.85
N LYS A 80 -44.14 1.77 -10.96
CA LYS A 80 -43.99 2.94 -10.09
C LYS A 80 -42.93 2.72 -9.03
N THR A 81 -42.96 1.61 -8.30
CA THR A 81 -41.92 1.31 -7.30
C THR A 81 -40.54 1.19 -7.93
N LEU A 82 -40.41 0.58 -9.11
CA LEU A 82 -39.13 0.53 -9.84
C LEU A 82 -38.66 1.93 -10.24
N ALA A 83 -39.56 2.76 -10.78
CA ALA A 83 -39.23 4.14 -11.15
C ALA A 83 -38.83 4.97 -9.93
N ASP A 84 -39.54 4.82 -8.80
CA ASP A 84 -39.22 5.49 -7.55
C ASP A 84 -37.85 5.06 -7.04
N LYS A 85 -37.52 3.75 -7.08
CA LYS A 85 -36.19 3.26 -6.70
C LYS A 85 -35.06 3.73 -7.61
N PHE A 86 -35.31 3.88 -8.91
CA PHE A 86 -34.32 4.44 -9.83
C PHE A 86 -34.12 5.95 -9.60
N ASN A 87 -35.20 6.69 -9.33
CA ASN A 87 -35.13 8.10 -8.96
C ASN A 87 -34.41 8.30 -7.62
N ASP A 88 -34.63 7.42 -6.64
CA ASP A 88 -33.90 7.44 -5.37
C ASP A 88 -32.38 7.32 -5.58
N ILE A 89 -31.95 6.42 -6.49
CA ILE A 89 -30.53 6.29 -6.87
C ILE A 89 -30.01 7.59 -7.49
N ALA A 90 -30.76 8.18 -8.44
CA ALA A 90 -30.36 9.42 -9.08
C ALA A 90 -30.26 10.60 -8.09
N ASN A 91 -31.21 10.72 -7.16
CA ASN A 91 -31.20 11.77 -6.13
C ASN A 91 -30.08 11.58 -5.10
N THR A 92 -29.78 10.32 -4.75
CA THR A 92 -28.75 10.01 -3.76
C THR A 92 -27.34 10.10 -4.34
N TRP A 93 -27.12 9.60 -5.55
CA TRP A 93 -25.79 9.40 -6.13
C TRP A 93 -25.50 10.24 -7.36
N GLY A 94 -26.49 10.90 -7.96
CA GLY A 94 -26.32 11.63 -9.21
C GLY A 94 -25.28 12.75 -9.13
N SER A 95 -25.32 13.56 -8.07
CA SER A 95 -24.32 14.61 -7.83
C SER A 95 -22.92 14.04 -7.57
N THR A 96 -22.82 12.94 -6.82
CA THR A 96 -21.56 12.24 -6.54
C THR A 96 -20.94 11.66 -7.82
N LEU A 97 -21.72 10.98 -8.64
CA LEU A 97 -21.26 10.40 -9.91
C LEU A 97 -20.87 11.49 -10.91
N ALA A 98 -21.64 12.58 -11.00
CA ALA A 98 -21.27 13.74 -11.80
C ALA A 98 -19.97 14.39 -11.29
N GLY A 99 -19.78 14.44 -9.97
CA GLY A 99 -18.59 14.98 -9.31
C GLY A 99 -17.30 14.21 -9.61
N LEU A 100 -17.38 12.94 -10.02
CA LEU A 100 -16.21 12.18 -10.49
C LEU A 100 -15.62 12.76 -11.79
N GLY A 101 -16.42 13.48 -12.60
CA GLY A 101 -15.95 14.11 -13.84
C GLY A 101 -15.13 13.15 -14.72
N ALA A 102 -13.96 13.62 -15.17
CA ALA A 102 -13.10 12.89 -16.10
C ALA A 102 -12.40 11.66 -15.48
N VAL A 103 -12.49 11.42 -14.17
CA VAL A 103 -11.92 10.22 -13.54
C VAL A 103 -12.83 9.00 -13.66
N SER A 104 -14.11 9.23 -13.93
CA SER A 104 -15.13 8.17 -14.02
C SER A 104 -14.90 7.16 -15.16
N THR A 105 -14.08 7.49 -16.16
CA THR A 105 -13.78 6.62 -17.30
C THR A 105 -12.41 5.95 -17.21
N GLU A 106 -11.65 6.19 -16.14
CA GLU A 106 -10.30 5.66 -15.98
C GLU A 106 -10.32 4.28 -15.33
N ASN A 107 -9.71 3.29 -15.99
CA ASN A 107 -9.47 1.98 -15.37
C ASN A 107 -8.34 2.06 -14.32
N VAL A 108 -7.39 2.97 -14.51
CA VAL A 108 -6.29 3.28 -13.59
C VAL A 108 -6.14 4.79 -13.58
N LEU A 109 -6.23 5.41 -12.40
CA LEU A 109 -6.19 6.87 -12.31
C LEU A 109 -4.76 7.37 -12.61
N PRO A 110 -4.56 8.18 -13.67
CA PRO A 110 -3.24 8.74 -13.97
C PRO A 110 -2.85 9.86 -13.01
N VAL A 111 -1.56 10.18 -12.95
CA VAL A 111 -1.02 11.20 -12.05
C VAL A 111 -1.59 12.60 -12.31
N ASN A 112 -1.81 12.96 -13.57
CA ASN A 112 -2.44 14.24 -13.92
C ASN A 112 -3.92 14.35 -13.49
N LYS A 113 -4.52 13.25 -13.03
CA LYS A 113 -5.87 13.18 -12.45
C LYS A 113 -5.85 12.80 -10.96
N GLY A 114 -4.70 12.89 -10.29
CA GLY A 114 -4.55 12.66 -8.85
C GLY A 114 -4.31 11.20 -8.43
N GLY A 115 -4.11 10.29 -9.39
CA GLY A 115 -3.76 8.90 -9.11
C GLY A 115 -2.25 8.64 -9.12
N THR A 116 -1.89 7.37 -9.26
CA THR A 116 -0.49 6.91 -9.34
C THR A 116 -0.12 6.36 -10.71
N GLY A 117 -1.09 6.16 -11.60
CA GLY A 117 -0.89 5.56 -12.92
C GLY A 117 -0.56 4.06 -12.90
N GLY A 118 -0.72 3.37 -11.76
CA GLY A 118 -0.42 1.94 -11.63
C GLY A 118 -1.42 1.18 -10.76
N THR A 119 -1.55 -0.14 -11.00
CA THR A 119 -2.41 -1.05 -10.23
C THR A 119 -1.65 -1.88 -9.19
N ASN A 120 -0.32 -1.78 -9.20
CA ASN A 120 0.56 -2.41 -8.23
C ASN A 120 1.61 -1.38 -7.76
N GLN A 121 2.39 -1.74 -6.74
CA GLN A 121 3.35 -0.81 -6.15
C GLN A 121 4.48 -0.40 -7.12
N ALA A 122 4.91 -1.29 -8.02
CA ALA A 122 6.00 -1.00 -8.95
C ALA A 122 5.57 0.04 -10.00
N ASP A 123 4.37 -0.12 -10.56
CA ASP A 123 3.81 0.81 -11.52
C ASP A 123 3.45 2.14 -10.86
N ALA A 124 2.90 2.11 -9.63
CA ALA A 124 2.60 3.33 -8.87
C ALA A 124 3.87 4.15 -8.57
N ARG A 125 4.98 3.50 -8.18
CA ARG A 125 6.28 4.17 -8.02
C ARG A 125 6.77 4.77 -9.33
N THR A 126 6.64 4.02 -10.42
CA THR A 126 7.04 4.47 -11.76
C THR A 126 6.24 5.69 -12.19
N GLY A 127 4.91 5.67 -12.04
CA GLY A 127 4.03 6.78 -12.41
C GLY A 127 4.30 8.03 -11.58
N LEU A 128 4.56 7.89 -10.28
CA LEU A 128 4.98 8.98 -9.40
C LEU A 128 6.44 9.44 -9.61
N GLY A 129 7.20 8.81 -10.51
CA GLY A 129 8.59 9.16 -10.79
C GLY A 129 9.59 8.76 -9.69
N LEU A 130 9.17 7.91 -8.76
CA LEU A 130 10.00 7.42 -7.66
C LEU A 130 11.10 6.50 -8.20
N LYS A 131 12.33 6.72 -7.74
CA LYS A 131 13.52 5.99 -8.20
C LYS A 131 13.81 4.78 -7.31
N LYS A 132 14.88 4.04 -7.61
CA LYS A 132 15.28 2.82 -6.88
C LYS A 132 15.45 2.99 -5.37
N ALA A 133 15.85 4.18 -4.91
CA ALA A 133 15.95 4.48 -3.48
C ALA A 133 14.61 4.34 -2.73
N ALA A 134 13.46 4.46 -3.42
CA ALA A 134 12.14 4.32 -2.82
C ALA A 134 11.80 2.89 -2.36
N VAL A 135 12.62 1.90 -2.73
CA VAL A 135 12.45 0.49 -2.32
C VAL A 135 13.66 -0.06 -1.58
N ALA A 136 14.72 0.73 -1.40
CA ALA A 136 15.92 0.29 -0.71
C ALA A 136 15.77 0.51 0.80
N ASP A 137 16.23 -0.46 1.59
CA ASP A 137 16.34 -0.26 3.03
C ASP A 137 17.33 0.87 3.33
N ILE A 138 17.00 1.73 4.29
CA ILE A 138 17.90 2.84 4.65
C ILE A 138 19.18 2.29 5.30
N ALA A 139 19.02 1.33 6.21
CA ALA A 139 20.11 0.70 6.94
C ALA A 139 20.05 -0.83 6.80
N GLY A 140 21.18 -1.46 6.49
CA GLY A 140 21.28 -2.90 6.29
C GLY A 140 22.56 -3.27 5.54
N ASN A 141 22.61 -4.46 4.97
CA ASN A 141 23.75 -4.86 4.14
C ASN A 141 23.77 -4.07 2.82
N VAL A 142 24.84 -3.31 2.60
CA VAL A 142 25.08 -2.59 1.36
C VAL A 142 25.71 -3.56 0.37
N SER A 143 25.15 -3.65 -0.83
CA SER A 143 25.63 -4.53 -1.90
C SER A 143 25.44 -3.89 -3.27
N GLN A 144 26.18 -4.41 -4.26
CA GLN A 144 26.14 -3.94 -5.64
C GLN A 144 26.34 -5.09 -6.62
N SER A 145 25.90 -4.89 -7.85
CA SER A 145 26.22 -5.74 -8.99
C SER A 145 26.52 -4.86 -10.21
N GLY A 146 27.70 -5.02 -10.81
CA GLY A 146 28.11 -4.25 -11.99
C GLY A 146 28.13 -2.73 -11.78
N GLY A 147 28.44 -2.28 -10.57
CA GLY A 147 28.43 -0.87 -10.18
C GLY A 147 27.04 -0.33 -9.78
N VAL A 148 26.00 -1.15 -9.85
CA VAL A 148 24.63 -0.76 -9.52
C VAL A 148 24.30 -1.21 -8.09
N PRO A 149 23.85 -0.31 -7.20
CA PRO A 149 23.45 -0.68 -5.84
C PRO A 149 22.24 -1.62 -5.85
N THR A 150 22.32 -2.70 -5.08
CA THR A 150 21.29 -3.75 -4.96
C THR A 150 20.81 -3.98 -3.52
N GLY A 151 21.55 -3.47 -2.53
CA GLY A 151 21.24 -3.62 -1.10
C GLY A 151 20.69 -2.35 -0.46
N ALA A 152 20.93 -2.22 0.85
CA ALA A 152 20.60 -1.03 1.62
C ALA A 152 21.41 0.21 1.19
N ILE A 153 20.99 1.39 1.65
CA ILE A 153 21.68 2.66 1.38
C ILE A 153 22.94 2.80 2.26
N ILE A 154 22.85 2.40 3.53
CA ILE A 154 23.91 2.54 4.54
C ILE A 154 24.13 1.22 5.28
N GLU A 155 25.39 0.81 5.41
CA GLU A 155 25.83 -0.30 6.27
C GLU A 155 26.77 0.27 7.32
N ARG A 156 26.55 -0.02 8.61
CA ARG A 156 27.46 0.32 9.71
C ARG A 156 27.93 -0.97 10.37
N GLY A 157 29.19 -1.03 10.76
CA GLY A 157 29.73 -2.17 11.49
C GLY A 157 30.95 -1.82 12.31
N SER A 158 31.30 -2.71 13.24
CA SER A 158 32.47 -2.59 14.09
C SER A 158 33.10 -3.95 14.35
N ASN A 159 34.42 -3.96 14.58
CA ASN A 159 35.16 -5.11 15.06
C ASN A 159 36.39 -4.64 15.86
N ALA A 160 37.28 -5.55 16.25
CA ALA A 160 38.47 -5.21 17.03
C ALA A 160 39.41 -4.19 16.34
N ASN A 161 39.27 -4.01 15.03
CA ASN A 161 40.09 -3.11 14.23
C ASN A 161 39.48 -1.71 14.06
N GLY A 162 38.28 -1.45 14.59
CA GLY A 162 37.60 -0.17 14.49
C GLY A 162 36.18 -0.29 13.95
N GLU A 163 35.68 0.81 13.40
CA GLU A 163 34.32 0.97 12.91
C GLU A 163 34.33 1.36 11.42
N TYR A 164 33.25 1.05 10.72
CA TYR A 164 33.09 1.44 9.32
C TYR A 164 31.67 1.83 8.95
N THR A 165 31.57 2.56 7.84
CA THR A 165 30.33 2.84 7.11
C THR A 165 30.53 2.53 5.65
N LYS A 166 29.66 1.72 5.04
CA LYS A 166 29.54 1.65 3.59
C LYS A 166 28.31 2.41 3.13
N TYR A 167 28.44 3.04 1.98
CA TYR A 167 27.36 3.74 1.30
C TYR A 167 27.08 3.05 -0.03
N ALA A 168 25.81 3.07 -0.44
CA ALA A 168 25.37 2.49 -1.71
C ALA A 168 26.11 3.05 -2.94
N ASP A 169 26.61 4.30 -2.87
CA ASP A 169 27.38 4.91 -3.95
C ASP A 169 28.79 4.32 -4.14
N GLY A 170 29.21 3.39 -3.26
CA GLY A 170 30.53 2.76 -3.24
C GLY A 170 31.51 3.39 -2.27
N THR A 171 31.17 4.50 -1.63
CA THR A 171 32.01 5.13 -0.62
C THR A 171 32.05 4.27 0.64
N MET A 172 33.23 4.16 1.24
CA MET A 172 33.42 3.55 2.55
C MET A 172 34.29 4.45 3.42
N GLU A 173 33.91 4.55 4.69
CA GLU A 173 34.68 5.18 5.74
C GLU A 173 35.06 4.12 6.75
N CYS A 174 36.30 4.10 7.21
CA CYS A 174 36.77 3.32 8.34
C CYS A 174 37.42 4.26 9.33
N TRP A 175 37.18 4.09 10.63
CA TRP A 175 37.87 4.86 11.67
C TRP A 175 38.20 4.00 12.87
N MET A 176 39.22 4.42 13.60
CA MET A 176 39.54 3.87 14.91
C MET A 176 39.91 4.99 15.89
N SER A 177 39.63 4.75 17.16
CA SER A 177 40.14 5.55 18.28
C SER A 177 40.40 4.59 19.43
N ILE A 178 41.66 4.23 19.64
CA ILE A 178 42.09 3.22 20.60
C ILE A 178 43.04 3.80 21.63
N VAL A 179 43.15 3.12 22.77
CA VAL A 179 44.16 3.36 23.79
C VAL A 179 44.92 2.07 24.01
N VAL A 180 46.25 2.14 23.95
CA VAL A 180 47.14 0.98 23.97
C VAL A 180 48.33 1.26 24.87
N THR A 181 48.93 0.23 25.47
CA THR A 181 50.14 0.38 26.32
C THR A 181 51.38 -0.27 25.71
N ASP A 182 51.23 -0.96 24.58
CA ASP A 182 52.28 -1.67 23.86
C ASP A 182 52.97 -0.81 22.78
N GLN A 183 52.76 0.51 22.80
CA GLN A 183 53.31 1.43 21.81
C GLN A 183 54.51 2.21 22.36
N ALA A 184 55.67 2.01 21.73
CA ALA A 184 56.85 2.85 21.91
C ALA A 184 56.97 3.92 20.81
N ILE A 185 57.69 5.00 21.14
CA ILE A 185 58.16 6.06 20.23
C ILE A 185 59.64 6.32 20.61
N ASP A 186 60.50 5.34 20.35
CA ASP A 186 61.86 5.27 20.88
C ASP A 186 62.96 5.14 19.82
N THR A 187 62.58 4.98 18.55
CA THR A 187 63.53 4.92 17.44
C THR A 187 63.88 6.32 16.98
N VAL A 188 65.17 6.64 16.85
CA VAL A 188 65.60 7.96 16.35
C VAL A 188 65.15 8.15 14.90
N TYR A 189 64.48 9.27 14.60
CA TYR A 189 64.18 9.70 13.23
C TYR A 189 65.27 10.64 12.71
N ALA A 190 65.39 11.83 13.31
CA ALA A 190 66.43 12.82 13.03
C ALA A 190 66.41 13.95 14.07
N GLY A 191 67.54 14.60 14.34
CA GLY A 191 67.58 15.86 15.10
C GLY A 191 66.98 15.83 16.51
N GLY A 192 67.04 14.68 17.21
CA GLY A 192 66.42 14.50 18.52
C GLY A 192 64.92 14.19 18.49
N VAL A 193 64.33 14.02 17.30
CA VAL A 193 62.97 13.50 17.13
C VAL A 193 63.00 11.98 17.11
N TYR A 194 62.13 11.37 17.90
CA TYR A 194 61.89 9.93 17.96
C TYR A 194 60.60 9.59 17.22
N GLN A 195 60.52 8.36 16.74
CA GLN A 195 59.38 7.82 16.01
C GLN A 195 58.98 6.44 16.53
N GLY A 196 57.71 6.13 16.35
CA GLY A 196 57.14 4.80 16.54
C GLY A 196 56.11 4.55 15.45
N THR A 197 55.95 3.28 15.06
CA THR A 197 54.97 2.89 14.04
C THR A 197 53.94 1.94 14.60
N ARG A 198 52.71 2.00 14.07
CA ARG A 198 51.67 1.02 14.35
C ARG A 198 50.93 0.65 13.08
N ILE A 199 50.74 -0.65 12.86
CA ILE A 199 49.91 -1.13 11.76
C ILE A 199 48.45 -1.08 12.20
N TRP A 200 47.63 -0.44 11.39
CA TRP A 200 46.18 -0.51 11.48
C TRP A 200 45.66 -1.36 10.34
N SER A 201 45.04 -2.50 10.67
CA SER A 201 44.22 -3.26 9.73
C SER A 201 42.85 -2.61 9.67
N PHE A 202 42.29 -2.35 8.49
CA PHE A 202 40.96 -1.74 8.41
C PHE A 202 39.88 -2.74 8.85
N PRO A 203 38.81 -2.28 9.51
CA PRO A 203 37.69 -3.13 9.92
C PRO A 203 36.90 -3.71 8.73
N ALA A 204 37.01 -3.09 7.55
CA ALA A 204 36.54 -3.61 6.26
C ALA A 204 37.56 -3.27 5.16
N ALA A 205 37.76 -4.16 4.19
CA ALA A 205 38.72 -3.96 3.11
C ALA A 205 38.16 -3.03 2.01
N PHE A 206 39.00 -2.12 1.52
CA PHE A 206 38.73 -1.25 0.38
C PHE A 206 39.06 -1.96 -0.95
N SER A 207 38.35 -1.61 -2.03
CA SER A 207 38.60 -2.10 -3.39
C SER A 207 39.86 -1.51 -4.02
N GLY A 208 40.33 -0.38 -3.49
CA GLY A 208 41.55 0.30 -3.88
C GLY A 208 42.22 0.99 -2.69
N VAL A 209 43.34 1.68 -2.95
CA VAL A 209 44.08 2.42 -1.91
C VAL A 209 43.22 3.59 -1.39
N PRO A 210 42.85 3.62 -0.10
CA PRO A 210 42.07 4.72 0.47
C PRO A 210 42.93 5.95 0.76
N VAL A 211 42.28 7.10 0.94
CA VAL A 211 42.89 8.28 1.57
C VAL A 211 42.84 8.08 3.08
N VAL A 212 43.98 8.21 3.76
CA VAL A 212 44.08 8.01 5.21
C VAL A 212 44.55 9.30 5.87
N THR A 213 43.81 9.73 6.90
CA THR A 213 44.14 10.87 7.75
C THR A 213 44.44 10.37 9.17
N PRO A 214 45.72 10.40 9.60
CA PRO A 214 46.07 10.14 10.99
C PRO A 214 45.47 11.19 11.94
N GLY A 215 44.99 10.74 13.09
CA GLY A 215 44.50 11.57 14.18
C GLY A 215 45.52 11.63 15.32
N SER A 216 45.09 11.28 16.53
CA SER A 216 45.96 11.25 17.71
C SER A 216 47.01 10.15 17.58
N PHE A 217 48.20 10.41 18.13
CA PHE A 217 49.22 9.40 18.40
C PHE A 217 49.95 9.81 19.70
N ARG A 218 49.17 10.05 20.75
CA ARG A 218 49.60 10.77 21.95
C ARG A 218 50.02 9.79 23.04
N TRP A 219 51.28 9.87 23.46
CA TRP A 219 51.80 9.08 24.58
C TRP A 219 51.52 9.81 25.91
N GLY A 220 50.69 9.22 26.77
CA GLY A 220 50.29 9.81 28.05
C GLY A 220 49.78 11.25 27.89
N SER A 221 50.45 12.19 28.54
CA SER A 221 50.17 13.63 28.43
C SER A 221 51.08 14.38 27.45
N ALA A 222 51.98 13.70 26.75
CA ALA A 222 53.01 14.31 25.90
C ALA A 222 52.44 15.05 24.69
N ALA A 223 53.30 15.88 24.07
CA ALA A 223 53.04 16.54 22.81
C ALA A 223 53.60 15.67 21.67
N ASN A 224 52.70 15.13 20.85
CA ASN A 224 53.02 14.23 19.75
C ASN A 224 52.32 14.71 18.47
N TRP A 225 52.85 14.28 17.32
CA TRP A 225 52.17 14.43 16.04
C TRP A 225 52.20 13.11 15.26
N ALA A 226 51.26 12.97 14.33
CA ALA A 226 51.05 11.74 13.58
C ALA A 226 51.29 11.96 12.08
N ALA A 227 51.74 10.90 11.40
CA ALA A 227 51.84 10.84 9.95
C ALA A 227 51.61 9.40 9.46
N LEU A 228 51.67 9.20 8.15
CA LEU A 228 51.75 7.86 7.57
C LEU A 228 53.22 7.42 7.49
N ALA A 229 53.50 6.16 7.82
CA ALA A 229 54.82 5.57 7.74
C ALA A 229 55.12 4.94 6.36
N GLY A 230 54.12 4.90 5.47
CA GLY A 230 54.17 4.31 4.13
C GLY A 230 52.82 4.40 3.41
N THR A 231 52.78 3.94 2.17
CA THR A 231 51.55 3.95 1.34
C THR A 231 50.51 2.97 1.91
N PRO A 232 49.24 3.39 2.10
CA PRO A 232 48.17 2.48 2.48
C PRO A 232 47.94 1.38 1.43
N SER A 233 47.44 0.23 1.87
CA SER A 233 46.87 -0.81 0.99
C SER A 233 45.35 -0.79 1.07
N GLY A 234 44.67 -1.70 0.37
CA GLY A 234 43.22 -1.88 0.53
C GLY A 234 42.82 -2.44 1.91
N SER A 235 43.76 -2.99 2.69
CA SER A 235 43.44 -3.70 3.94
C SER A 235 44.14 -3.14 5.17
N THR A 236 45.24 -2.41 5.00
CA THR A 236 46.08 -1.95 6.11
C THR A 236 46.77 -0.63 5.80
N VAL A 237 47.17 0.09 6.84
CA VAL A 237 48.06 1.24 6.78
C VAL A 237 49.01 1.23 7.96
N THR A 238 50.24 1.71 7.77
CA THR A 238 51.17 1.92 8.88
C THR A 238 51.14 3.39 9.31
N LEU A 239 50.67 3.64 10.51
CA LEU A 239 50.69 4.96 11.15
C LEU A 239 52.05 5.21 11.80
N ARG A 240 52.44 6.48 11.89
CA ARG A 240 53.66 6.94 12.55
C ARG A 240 53.30 7.99 13.60
N GLY A 241 53.80 7.81 14.82
CA GLY A 241 53.85 8.84 15.84
C GLY A 241 55.25 9.41 15.96
N PHE A 242 55.35 10.69 16.26
CA PHE A 242 56.60 11.38 16.54
C PHE A 242 56.57 12.07 17.92
N ASP A 243 57.74 12.19 18.54
CA ASP A 243 57.95 12.89 19.81
C ASP A 243 59.36 13.50 19.85
N MET A 244 59.57 14.54 20.66
CA MET A 244 60.89 15.14 20.90
C MET A 244 61.68 14.42 22.00
N ALA A 245 61.08 13.42 22.66
CA ALA A 245 61.72 12.55 23.63
C ALA A 245 61.45 11.08 23.31
N SER A 246 62.41 10.22 23.66
CA SER A 246 62.19 8.77 23.57
C SER A 246 61.10 8.34 24.54
N ARG A 247 60.11 7.57 24.05
CA ARG A 247 58.98 7.06 24.82
C ARG A 247 58.98 5.53 24.80
N ALA A 248 59.16 4.91 25.95
CA ALA A 248 59.03 3.47 26.10
C ALA A 248 57.55 3.02 26.11
N VAL A 249 57.33 1.71 25.98
CA VAL A 249 56.03 1.07 26.24
C VAL A 249 55.60 1.21 27.71
N GLY A 250 54.36 0.83 28.01
CA GLY A 250 53.80 0.73 29.36
C GLY A 250 52.92 1.91 29.79
N THR A 251 53.03 3.04 29.10
CA THR A 251 52.12 4.19 29.28
C THR A 251 51.04 4.18 28.21
N ALA A 252 49.84 4.62 28.56
CA ALA A 252 48.71 4.71 27.63
C ALA A 252 49.04 5.63 26.45
N VAL A 253 48.84 5.13 25.23
CA VAL A 253 48.97 5.86 23.97
C VAL A 253 47.62 5.90 23.29
N GLN A 254 47.09 7.11 23.08
CA GLN A 254 45.85 7.29 22.33
C GLN A 254 46.18 7.38 20.84
N ILE A 255 45.59 6.49 20.04
CA ILE A 255 45.80 6.43 18.60
C ILE A 255 44.45 6.54 17.89
N SER A 256 44.32 7.45 16.94
CA SER A 256 43.14 7.53 16.07
C SER A 256 43.52 7.77 14.63
N ALA A 257 42.64 7.34 13.71
CA ALA A 257 42.79 7.57 12.27
C ALA A 257 41.42 7.40 11.57
N LEU A 258 41.28 8.05 10.42
CA LEU A 258 40.17 7.91 9.49
C LEU A 258 40.71 7.49 8.12
N ALA A 259 40.06 6.54 7.47
CA ALA A 259 40.33 6.14 6.09
C ALA A 259 39.04 6.26 5.27
N VAL A 260 39.12 6.88 4.09
CA VAL A 260 37.99 7.06 3.17
C VAL A 260 38.39 6.55 1.79
N GLY A 261 37.54 5.73 1.19
CA GLY A 261 37.82 5.10 -0.09
C GLY A 261 36.60 4.42 -0.68
N ARG A 262 36.83 3.44 -1.56
CA ARG A 262 35.77 2.66 -2.21
C ARG A 262 35.74 1.23 -1.69
N TRP A 263 34.57 0.62 -1.56
CA TRP A 263 34.43 -0.79 -1.18
C TRP A 263 34.16 -1.72 -2.37
N PHE A 264 33.84 -1.16 -3.54
CA PHE A 264 33.75 -1.85 -4.83
C PHE A 264 34.24 -0.97 -5.98
#